data_AF-A0A6P1CU32-F1
#
_entry.id   AF-A0A6P1CU32-F1
#
_cell.length_a   1.000
_cell.length_b   1.000
_cell.length_c   1.000
_cell.angle_alpha   90.00
_cell.angle_beta   90.00
_cell.angle_gamma   90.00
#
_symmetry.space_group_name_H-M   'P 1'
#
loop_
_entity.id
_entity.type
_entity.pdbx_description
1 polymer ?
#
loop_
_entity_poly.entity_id
_entity_poly.type
_entity_poly.pdbx_seq_one_letter_code
_entity_poly.pdbx_strand_id
1 'polypeptide(L)'
;MARTVRIDPDAVSTYKVVADQVADELAGAAAQLEPGTDIARIAAGVGLLGADFATEFVAAVADDHTALTTAATLVTAYGQTVQGQAAAAADLDATAATALGRAGEQA
;
A
#
# COMPACT_ATOMS: atom_id res chain seq x y z
N MET A 1 -12.75 -33.63 7.49
CA MET A 1 -11.32 -33.33 7.33
C MET A 1 -11.15 -31.82 7.40
N ALA A 2 -10.48 -31.30 8.43
CA ALA A 2 -10.19 -29.87 8.50
C ALA A 2 -9.19 -29.52 7.39
N ARG A 3 -9.53 -28.54 6.55
CA ARG A 3 -8.59 -28.03 5.54
C ARG A 3 -7.57 -27.17 6.26
N THR A 4 -6.35 -27.68 6.43
CA THR A 4 -5.24 -26.91 6.96
C THR A 4 -4.78 -25.90 5.91
N VAL A 5 -4.79 -24.62 6.27
CA VAL A 5 -4.21 -23.53 5.46
C VAL A 5 -2.77 -23.37 5.92
N ARG A 6 -1.82 -23.43 4.98
CA ARG A 6 -0.41 -23.18 5.23
C ARG A 6 -0.04 -21.85 4.62
N ILE A 7 0.56 -20.96 5.40
CA ILE A 7 1.10 -19.69 4.91
C ILE A 7 2.55 -19.93 4.50
N ASP A 8 2.88 -19.55 3.26
CA ASP A 8 4.23 -19.59 2.73
C ASP A 8 4.95 -18.27 3.08
N PRO A 9 6.01 -18.30 3.92
CA PRO A 9 6.71 -17.09 4.34
C PRO A 9 7.46 -16.40 3.19
N ASP A 10 7.94 -17.14 2.19
CA ASP A 10 8.63 -16.58 1.04
C ASP A 10 7.64 -15.86 0.12
N ALA A 11 6.44 -16.42 -0.03
CA ALA A 11 5.35 -15.77 -0.75
C ALA A 11 4.90 -14.47 -0.06
N VAL A 12 4.81 -14.46 1.28
CA VAL A 12 4.47 -13.25 2.06
C VAL A 12 5.54 -12.18 1.93
N SER A 13 6.82 -12.56 2.03
CA SER A 13 7.95 -11.64 1.84
C SER A 13 7.94 -11.04 0.44
N THR A 14 7.76 -11.88 -0.60
CA THR A 14 7.66 -11.44 -1.99
C THR A 14 6.48 -10.49 -2.18
N TYR A 15 5.31 -10.82 -1.62
CA TYR A 15 4.14 -9.96 -1.67
C TYR A 15 4.41 -8.58 -1.05
N LYS A 16 5.06 -8.55 0.13
CA LYS A 16 5.41 -7.30 0.80
C LYS A 16 6.36 -6.44 -0.05
N VAL A 17 7.38 -7.03 -0.64
CA VAL A 17 8.33 -6.32 -1.52
C VAL A 17 7.60 -5.71 -2.72
N VAL A 18 6.72 -6.48 -3.37
CA VAL A 18 5.94 -5.99 -4.51
C VAL A 18 4.96 -4.89 -4.09
N ALA A 19 4.30 -5.03 -2.94
CA ALA A 19 3.41 -4.00 -2.40
C ALA A 19 4.17 -2.69 -2.14
N ASP A 20 5.38 -2.75 -1.57
CA ASP A 20 6.21 -1.57 -1.35
C ASP A 20 6.62 -0.91 -2.68
N GLN A 21 7.05 -1.69 -3.66
CA GLN A 21 7.41 -1.18 -4.99
C GLN A 21 6.22 -0.47 -5.67
N VAL A 22 5.04 -1.07 -5.64
CA VAL A 22 3.84 -0.47 -6.22
C VAL A 22 3.45 0.81 -5.46
N ALA A 23 3.57 0.83 -4.13
CA ALA A 23 3.31 2.02 -3.34
C ALA A 23 4.29 3.16 -3.69
N ASP A 24 5.58 2.85 -3.86
CA ASP A 24 6.61 3.82 -4.26
C ASP A 24 6.35 4.37 -5.67
N GLU A 25 5.95 3.50 -6.62
CA GLU A 25 5.58 3.93 -7.98
C GLU A 25 4.37 4.88 -7.98
N LEU A 26 3.33 4.56 -7.19
CA LEU A 26 2.14 5.39 -7.05
C LEU A 26 2.46 6.74 -6.38
N ALA A 27 3.29 6.73 -5.33
CA ALA A 27 3.75 7.96 -4.67
C ALA A 27 4.61 8.81 -5.60
N GLY A 28 5.48 8.17 -6.41
CA GLY A 28 6.28 8.84 -7.42
C GLY A 28 5.41 9.48 -8.51
N ALA A 29 4.38 8.79 -8.96
CA ALA A 29 3.40 9.35 -9.91
C ALA A 29 2.64 10.53 -9.30
N ALA A 30 2.22 10.46 -8.05
CA ALA A 30 1.59 11.59 -7.35
C ALA A 30 2.55 12.80 -7.29
N ALA A 31 3.81 12.60 -6.90
CA ALA A 31 4.80 13.67 -6.84
C ALA A 31 5.04 14.36 -8.21
N GLN A 32 4.93 13.62 -9.31
CA GLN A 32 5.00 14.20 -10.66
C GLN A 32 3.82 15.11 -11.00
N LEU A 33 2.65 14.89 -10.39
CA LEU A 33 1.46 15.71 -10.57
C LEU A 33 1.44 16.95 -9.68
N GLU A 34 2.20 16.99 -8.58
CA GLU A 34 2.22 18.10 -7.61
C GLU A 34 2.39 19.48 -8.28
N PRO A 35 3.31 19.69 -9.25
CA PRO A 35 3.42 20.98 -9.93
C PRO A 35 2.18 21.41 -10.73
N GLY A 36 1.34 20.46 -11.15
CA GLY A 36 0.09 20.70 -11.86
C GLY A 36 -1.05 21.14 -10.94
N THR A 37 -0.86 21.07 -9.62
CA THR A 37 -1.82 21.59 -8.62
C THR A 37 -1.63 23.08 -8.30
N ASP A 38 -0.55 23.70 -8.81
CA ASP A 38 -0.27 25.12 -8.63
C ASP A 38 -1.01 25.98 -9.67
N ILE A 39 -2.14 26.56 -9.25
CA ILE A 39 -2.95 27.43 -10.10
C ILE A 39 -2.23 28.68 -10.56
N ALA A 40 -1.31 29.24 -9.77
CA ALA A 40 -0.57 30.44 -10.17
C ALA A 40 0.38 30.13 -11.32
N ARG A 41 1.03 28.97 -11.27
CA ARG A 41 1.88 28.46 -12.35
C ARG A 41 1.07 28.23 -13.64
N ILE A 42 -0.08 27.59 -13.55
CA ILE A 42 -0.92 27.29 -14.73
C ILE A 42 -1.50 28.58 -15.31
N ALA A 43 -2.09 29.45 -14.48
CA ALA A 43 -2.69 30.71 -14.90
C ALA A 43 -1.70 31.63 -15.63
N ALA A 44 -0.43 31.65 -15.22
CA ALA A 44 0.62 32.41 -15.90
C ALA A 44 0.88 31.91 -17.34
N GLY A 45 0.66 30.63 -17.62
CA GLY A 45 0.87 30.02 -18.94
C GLY A 45 -0.31 30.15 -19.91
N VAL A 46 -1.55 30.18 -19.41
CA VAL A 46 -2.77 30.28 -20.25
C VAL A 46 -3.35 31.69 -20.37
N GLY A 47 -2.95 32.62 -19.50
CA GLY A 47 -3.38 34.02 -19.56
C GLY A 47 -4.86 34.25 -19.20
N LEU A 48 -5.34 35.48 -19.42
CA LEU A 48 -6.64 36.00 -18.95
C LEU A 48 -7.88 35.25 -19.48
N LEU A 49 -7.78 34.55 -20.62
CA LEU A 49 -8.89 33.79 -21.20
C LEU A 49 -8.97 32.34 -20.71
N GLY A 50 -7.95 31.87 -19.99
CA GLY A 50 -7.83 30.49 -19.53
C GLY A 50 -8.14 30.27 -18.06
N ALA A 51 -8.76 31.22 -17.36
CA ALA A 51 -8.98 31.14 -15.90
C ALA A 51 -9.88 29.97 -15.49
N ASP A 52 -11.00 29.77 -16.20
CA ASP A 52 -11.90 28.65 -15.95
C ASP A 52 -11.22 27.32 -16.27
N PHE A 53 -10.49 27.26 -17.39
CA PHE A 53 -9.67 26.09 -17.73
C PHE A 53 -8.61 25.78 -16.66
N ALA A 54 -7.87 26.79 -16.18
CA ALA A 54 -6.85 26.61 -15.17
C ALA A 54 -7.44 26.08 -13.87
N THR A 55 -8.63 26.56 -13.50
CA THR A 55 -9.35 26.10 -12.31
C THR A 55 -9.76 24.62 -12.45
N GLU A 56 -10.43 24.27 -13.55
CA GLU A 56 -10.88 22.88 -13.79
C GLU A 56 -9.70 21.92 -13.96
N PHE A 57 -8.63 22.35 -14.63
CA PHE A 57 -7.41 21.56 -14.77
C PHE A 57 -6.74 21.28 -13.43
N VAL A 58 -6.55 22.31 -12.60
CA VAL A 58 -5.95 22.16 -11.27
C VAL A 58 -6.81 21.26 -10.38
N ALA A 59 -8.13 21.39 -10.43
CA ALA A 59 -9.04 20.53 -9.70
C ALA A 59 -8.88 19.05 -10.12
N ALA A 60 -8.89 18.77 -11.43
CA ALA A 60 -8.70 17.41 -11.94
C ALA A 60 -7.34 16.81 -11.54
N VAL A 61 -6.26 17.60 -11.65
CA VAL A 61 -4.91 17.13 -11.24
C VAL A 61 -4.83 16.90 -9.73
N ALA A 62 -5.50 17.72 -8.92
CA ALA A 62 -5.56 17.53 -7.47
C ALA A 62 -6.34 16.27 -7.06
N ASP A 63 -7.41 15.94 -7.80
CA ASP A 63 -8.16 14.70 -7.62
C ASP A 63 -7.30 13.48 -7.95
N ASP A 64 -6.59 13.50 -9.09
CA ASP A 64 -5.68 12.43 -9.49
C ASP A 64 -4.51 12.27 -8.49
N HIS A 65 -3.91 13.38 -8.05
CA HIS A 65 -2.86 13.38 -7.02
C HIS A 65 -3.34 12.72 -5.72
N THR A 66 -4.54 13.09 -5.26
CA THR A 66 -5.18 12.52 -4.07
C THR A 66 -5.46 11.03 -4.24
N ALA A 67 -5.98 10.63 -5.40
CA ALA A 67 -6.29 9.23 -5.70
C ALA A 67 -5.02 8.36 -5.67
N LEU A 68 -3.93 8.80 -6.30
CA LEU A 68 -2.65 8.08 -6.32
C LEU A 68 -2.03 7.98 -4.92
N THR A 69 -2.04 9.06 -4.16
CA THR A 69 -1.52 9.07 -2.77
C THR A 69 -2.33 8.12 -1.88
N THR A 70 -3.65 8.11 -2.05
CA THR A 70 -4.54 7.20 -1.32
C THR A 70 -4.26 5.75 -1.70
N ALA A 71 -4.10 5.45 -3.00
CA ALA A 71 -3.77 4.12 -3.48
C ALA A 71 -2.42 3.62 -2.91
N ALA A 72 -1.37 4.46 -2.92
CA ALA A 72 -0.07 4.14 -2.33
C ALA A 72 -0.20 3.77 -0.84
N THR A 73 -0.99 4.55 -0.09
CA THR A 73 -1.26 4.32 1.33
C THR A 73 -1.97 2.98 1.56
N LEU A 74 -2.99 2.67 0.75
CA LEU A 74 -3.75 1.43 0.86
C LEU A 74 -2.90 0.19 0.54
N VAL A 75 -2.09 0.25 -0.52
CA VAL A 75 -1.19 -0.85 -0.90
C VAL A 75 -0.18 -1.12 0.22
N THR A 76 0.42 -0.06 0.77
CA THR A 76 1.34 -0.17 1.92
C THR A 76 0.66 -0.84 3.11
N ALA A 77 -0.53 -0.37 3.50
CA ALA A 77 -1.28 -0.89 4.64
C ALA A 77 -1.68 -2.37 4.43
N TYR A 78 -2.05 -2.75 3.22
CA TYR A 78 -2.40 -4.12 2.90
C TYR A 78 -1.16 -5.04 2.96
N GLY A 79 -0.01 -4.60 2.42
CA GLY A 79 1.27 -5.30 2.54
C GLY A 79 1.65 -5.58 4.00
N GLN A 80 1.53 -4.56 4.86
CA GLN A 80 1.76 -4.69 6.31
C GLN A 80 0.78 -5.67 6.96
N THR A 81 -0.49 -5.63 6.58
CA THR A 81 -1.53 -6.53 7.13
C THR A 81 -1.24 -7.99 6.79
N VAL A 82 -0.86 -8.29 5.55
CA VAL A 82 -0.50 -9.65 5.12
C VAL A 82 0.71 -10.16 5.91
N GLN A 83 1.74 -9.33 6.06
CA GLN A 83 2.92 -9.67 6.86
C GLN A 83 2.57 -9.94 8.33
N GLY A 84 1.72 -9.10 8.93
CA GLY A 84 1.27 -9.24 10.31
C GLY A 84 0.45 -10.53 10.54
N GLN A 85 -0.43 -10.89 9.62
CA GLN A 85 -1.18 -12.15 9.72
C GLN A 85 -0.27 -13.38 9.59
N ALA A 86 0.74 -13.33 8.72
CA ALA A 86 1.70 -14.41 8.59
C ALA A 86 2.52 -14.62 9.88
N ALA A 87 2.96 -13.54 10.52
CA ALA A 87 3.66 -13.59 11.81
C ALA A 87 2.76 -14.19 12.90
N ALA A 88 1.50 -13.75 12.99
CA ALA A 88 0.55 -14.29 13.97
C ALA A 88 0.29 -15.79 13.79
N ALA A 89 0.21 -16.26 12.55
CA ALA A 89 0.07 -17.69 12.25
C ALA A 89 1.31 -18.49 12.68
N ALA A 90 2.51 -17.97 12.40
CA ALA A 90 3.77 -18.61 12.81
C ALA A 90 3.90 -18.72 14.34
N ASP A 91 3.47 -17.70 15.08
CA ASP A 91 3.48 -17.70 16.55
C ASP A 91 2.51 -18.75 17.13
N LEU A 92 1.34 -18.93 16.51
CA LEU A 92 0.38 -19.97 16.88
C LEU A 92 0.98 -21.37 16.65
N ASP A 93 1.61 -21.60 15.51
CA ASP A 93 2.27 -22.88 15.20
C ASP A 93 3.41 -23.17 16.19
N ALA A 94 4.24 -22.18 16.52
CA ALA A 94 5.32 -22.32 17.50
C ALA A 94 4.79 -22.63 18.92
N THR A 95 3.70 -21.97 19.32
CA THR A 95 3.03 -22.21 20.61
C THR A 95 2.47 -23.63 20.67
N ALA A 96 1.81 -24.09 19.60
CA ALA A 96 1.26 -25.43 19.52
C ALA A 96 2.37 -26.51 19.55
N ALA A 97 3.45 -26.31 18.80
CA ALA A 97 4.61 -27.21 18.81
C ALA A 97 5.24 -27.32 20.20
N THR A 98 5.37 -26.20 20.92
CA THR A 98 5.89 -26.17 22.30
C THR A 98 4.98 -26.90 23.28
N ALA A 99 3.65 -26.76 23.13
CA ALA A 99 2.69 -27.48 23.96
C ALA A 99 2.74 -29.00 23.70
N LEU A 100 2.87 -29.41 22.44
CA LEU A 100 3.01 -30.82 22.06
C LEU A 100 4.31 -31.43 22.58
N GLY A 101 5.43 -30.71 22.49
CA GLY A 101 6.72 -31.16 23.04
C GLY A 101 6.62 -31.46 24.54
N ARG A 102 6.03 -30.53 25.30
CA ARG A 102 5.80 -30.72 26.75
C ARG A 102 4.87 -31.90 27.07
N ALA A 103 3.82 -32.11 26.27
CA ALA A 103 2.92 -33.25 26.46
C ALA A 103 3.62 -34.59 26.19
N GLY A 104 4.52 -34.64 25.20
CA GLY A 104 5.31 -35.83 24.89
C GLY A 104 6.37 -36.17 25.95
N GLU A 105 6.92 -35.17 26.64
CA GLU A 105 7.86 -35.37 27.77
C GLU A 105 7.17 -35.87 29.05
N GLN A 106 5.85 -35.73 29.14
CA GLN A 106 5.03 -36.14 30.29
C GLN A 106 4.36 -37.53 30.10
N ALA A 107 4.54 -38.16 28.94
CA ALA A 107 3.98 -39.47 28.57
C ALA A 107 5.04 -40.57 28.66
#